data_AF-A0A0B6YRE4-F1
#
_entry.id   AF-A0A0B6YRE4-F1
#
_cell.length_a   1.000
_cell.length_b   1.000
_cell.length_c   1.000
_cell.angle_alpha   90.00
_cell.angle_beta   90.00
_cell.angle_gamma   90.00
#
_symmetry.space_group_name_H-M   'P 1'
#
loop_
_entity.id
_entity.type
_entity.pdbx_description
1 polymer ?
#
loop_
_entity_poly.entity_id
_entity_poly.type
_entity_poly.pdbx_seq_one_letter_code
_entity_poly.pdbx_strand_id
1 'polypeptide(L)' 'IPGLVTELYLNYDCDLYCSNLFDDTTKLLSKNAFPVSGLYTIHLLSLDALITVIDGIEMHCQSRTLAKTVAVS' A
#
# COMPACT_ATOMS: atom_id res chain seq x y z
N ILE A 1 -3.05 -0.06 10.25
CA ILE A 1 -4.44 -0.59 10.11
C ILE A 1 -4.34 -2.08 9.80
N PRO A 2 -4.72 -2.98 10.74
CA PRO A 2 -4.75 -4.42 10.47
C PRO A 2 -5.75 -4.72 9.35
N GLY A 3 -5.36 -5.52 8.34
CA GLY A 3 -6.24 -5.90 7.23
C GLY A 3 -6.19 -4.98 5.99
N LEU A 4 -5.76 -3.72 6.12
CA LEU A 4 -5.70 -2.79 4.98
C LEU A 4 -4.78 -3.29 3.86
N VAL A 5 -3.59 -3.79 4.22
CA VAL A 5 -2.63 -4.35 3.25
C VAL A 5 -3.19 -5.61 2.60
N THR A 6 -3.91 -6.43 3.36
CA THR A 6 -4.55 -7.67 2.86
C THR A 6 -5.70 -7.35 1.91
N GLU A 7 -6.53 -6.36 2.21
CA GLU A 7 -7.65 -5.93 1.36
C GLU A 7 -7.18 -5.23 0.07
N LEU A 8 -6.15 -4.38 0.15
CA LEU A 8 -5.47 -3.80 -1.02
C LEU A 8 -4.87 -4.87 -1.94
N TYR A 9 -4.35 -5.93 -1.34
CA TYR A 9 -3.72 -7.04 -2.05
C TYR A 9 -4.73 -8.05 -2.62
N LEU A 10 -5.86 -8.29 -1.94
CA LEU A 10 -6.95 -9.13 -2.44
C LEU A 10 -7.74 -8.44 -3.57
N ASN A 11 -7.92 -7.12 -3.49
CA ASN A 11 -8.58 -6.31 -4.52
C ASN A 11 -7.58 -5.72 -5.54
N TYR A 12 -6.44 -6.38 -5.76
CA TYR A 12 -5.44 -6.01 -6.77
C TYR A 12 -5.95 -6.20 -8.22
N ASP A 13 -7.27 -6.24 -8.42
CA ASP A 13 -7.89 -6.52 -9.69
C ASP A 13 -8.23 -5.19 -10.39
N CYS A 14 -7.47 -4.93 -11.45
CA CYS A 14 -7.80 -3.96 -12.48
C CYS A 14 -8.96 -4.49 -13.33
N ASP A 15 -10.12 -4.75 -12.73
CA ASP A 15 -11.33 -4.98 -13.52
C ASP A 15 -11.74 -3.65 -14.18
N LEU A 16 -12.17 -3.70 -15.43
CA LEU A 16 -12.45 -2.52 -16.27
C LEU A 16 -13.53 -1.59 -15.66
N TYR A 17 -14.26 -2.08 -14.66
CA TYR A 17 -15.38 -1.44 -13.98
C TYR A 17 -15.14 -1.15 -12.49
N CYS A 18 -14.00 -1.55 -11.92
CA CYS A 18 -13.68 -1.32 -10.51
C CYS A 18 -12.55 -0.28 -10.38
N SER A 19 -12.71 0.68 -9.47
CA SER A 19 -11.64 1.66 -9.19
C SER A 19 -10.40 0.95 -8.66
N ASN A 20 -9.22 1.39 -9.09
CA ASN A 20 -7.95 0.89 -8.57
C ASN A 20 -7.82 1.31 -7.10
N LEU A 21 -8.21 0.40 -6.20
CA LEU A 21 -8.24 0.64 -4.76
C LEU A 21 -6.87 1.05 -4.22
N PHE A 22 -5.78 0.55 -4.81
CA PHE A 22 -4.43 0.96 -4.47
C PHE A 22 -4.15 2.41 -4.83
N ASP A 23 -4.47 2.81 -6.06
CA ASP A 23 -4.29 4.18 -6.53
C ASP A 23 -5.14 5.17 -5.72
N ASP A 24 -6.42 4.86 -5.47
CA ASP A 24 -7.32 5.72 -4.69
C ASP A 24 -6.86 5.86 -3.23
N THR A 25 -6.47 4.75 -2.59
CA THR A 25 -6.00 4.74 -1.21
C THR A 25 -4.68 5.50 -1.07
N THR A 26 -3.71 5.24 -1.94
CA THR A 26 -2.41 5.93 -1.90
C THR A 26 -2.53 7.42 -2.22
N LYS A 27 -3.41 7.82 -3.15
CA LYS A 27 -3.73 9.23 -3.41
C LYS A 27 -4.34 9.92 -2.19
N LEU A 28 -5.30 9.28 -1.53
CA LEU A 28 -5.94 9.83 -0.33
C LEU A 28 -4.93 10.02 0.80
N LEU A 29 -4.13 8.99 1.08
CA LEU A 29 -3.10 9.04 2.11
C LEU A 29 -2.02 10.09 1.78
N SER A 30 -1.59 10.19 0.52
CA SER A 30 -0.60 11.19 0.09
C SER A 30 -1.09 12.63 0.29
N LYS A 31 -2.34 12.91 -0.05
CA LYS A 31 -2.94 14.24 0.21
C LYS A 31 -2.97 14.59 1.70
N ASN A 32 -3.16 13.59 2.55
CA ASN A 32 -3.22 13.79 3.98
C ASN A 32 -1.86 13.66 4.67
N ALA A 33 -0.80 13.12 4.05
CA ALA A 33 0.51 12.98 4.68
C ALA A 33 1.31 14.30 4.70
N PHE A 34 1.05 15.21 3.77
CA PHE A 34 1.79 16.46 3.62
C PHE A 34 0.91 17.68 3.96
N PRO A 35 1.00 18.21 5.19
CA PRO A 35 0.20 19.37 5.60
C PRO A 35 0.54 20.63 4.79
N VAL A 36 -0.49 21.35 4.35
CA VAL A 36 -0.35 22.71 3.80
C VAL A 36 -0.29 23.75 4.93
N SER A 37 -0.92 23.47 6.07
CA SER A 37 -0.95 24.36 7.24
C SER A 37 -1.29 23.57 8.51
N GLY A 38 -0.48 23.76 9.56
CA GLY A 38 -0.64 23.04 10.82
C GLY A 38 -0.26 21.56 10.72
N LEU A 39 0.28 21.00 11.81
CA LEU A 39 0.62 19.58 11.89
C LEU A 39 -0.35 18.89 12.85
N TYR A 40 -1.25 18.10 12.29
CA TYR A 40 -2.18 17.23 13.00
C TYR A 40 -1.77 15.76 12.93
N THR A 41 -2.29 14.95 13.86
CA THR A 41 -2.07 13.51 13.95
C THR A 41 -2.42 12.76 12.66
N ILE A 42 -3.39 13.27 11.88
CA ILE A 42 -3.78 12.66 10.59
C ILE A 42 -2.62 12.60 9.59
N HIS A 43 -1.70 13.57 9.61
CA HIS A 43 -0.55 13.56 8.69
C HIS A 43 0.44 12.45 9.05
N LEU A 44 0.71 12.28 10.35
CA LEU A 44 1.57 11.20 10.84
C LEU A 44 0.95 9.83 10.55
N LEU A 45 -0.35 9.66 10.82
CA LEU A 45 -1.06 8.41 10.53
C LEU A 45 -1.13 8.10 9.03
N SER A 46 -1.30 9.13 8.19
CA SER A 46 -1.33 8.95 6.74
C SER A 46 0.03 8.57 6.17
N LEU A 47 1.11 9.15 6.71
CA LEU A 47 2.47 8.79 6.35
C LEU A 47 2.82 7.36 6.81
N ASP A 48 2.47 7.00 8.04
CA ASP A 48 2.68 5.65 8.58
C ASP A 48 1.94 4.58 7.76
N ALA A 49 0.71 4.88 7.35
CA ALA A 49 -0.04 4.01 6.45
C ALA A 49 0.60 3.89 5.06
N LEU A 50 1.17 4.96 4.49
CA LEU A 50 1.91 4.88 3.21
C LEU A 50 3.14 3.98 3.33
N ILE A 51 3.94 4.15 4.39
CA ILE A 51 5.14 3.34 4.63
C ILE A 51 4.74 1.87 4.80
N THR A 52 3.70 1.59 5.59
CA THR A 52 3.18 0.23 5.79
C THR A 52 2.76 -0.43 4.47
N VAL A 53 2.14 0.32 3.54
CA VAL A 53 1.76 -0.19 2.23
C VAL A 53 2.99 -0.50 1.38
N ILE A 54 4.02 0.36 1.40
CA ILE A 54 5.29 0.13 0.69
C ILE A 54 6.00 -1.10 1.23
N ASP A 55 6.13 -1.23 2.55
CA ASP A 55 6.77 -2.38 3.21
C ASP A 55 6.04 -3.69 2.89
N GLY A 56 4.70 -3.65 2.86
CA GLY A 56 3.86 -4.78 2.46
C GLY A 56 4.12 -5.23 1.02
N ILE A 57 4.28 -4.28 0.09
CA ILE A 57 4.61 -4.57 -1.31
C ILE A 57 6.04 -5.12 -1.42
N GLU A 58 7.00 -4.53 -0.73
CA GLU A 58 8.39 -4.97 -0.74
C GLU A 58 8.53 -6.41 -0.24
N MET A 59 8.00 -6.71 0.95
CA MET A 59 8.04 -8.06 1.53
C MET A 59 7.46 -9.11 0.58
N HIS A 60 6.39 -8.76 -0.12
CA HIS A 60 5.77 -9.67 -1.08
C HIS A 60 6.62 -9.84 -2.36
N CYS A 61 7.22 -8.77 -2.89
CA CYS A 61 8.17 -8.87 -4.01
C CYS A 61 9.40 -9.71 -3.65
N GLN A 62 9.94 -9.55 -2.44
CA GLN A 62 11.03 -10.37 -1.92
C GLN A 62 10.60 -11.84 -1.80
N SER A 63 9.42 -12.13 -1.24
CA SER A 63 8.85 -13.48 -1.14
C SER A 63 8.71 -14.15 -2.52
N ARG A 64 8.18 -13.43 -3.52
CA ARG A 64 8.09 -13.93 -4.91
C ARG A 64 9.45 -14.17 -5.55
N THR A 65 10.42 -13.31 -5.29
CA THR A 65 11.79 -13.47 -5.80
C THR A 65 12.45 -14.70 -5.19
N LEU A 66 12.30 -14.90 -3.88
CA LEU A 66 12.79 -16.09 -3.18
C LEU A 66 12.12 -17.36 -3.70
N ALA A 67 10.80 -17.35 -3.89
CA ALA A 67 10.05 -18.47 -4.45
C ALA A 67 10.50 -18.81 -5.88
N LYS A 68 10.82 -17.80 -6.71
CA LYS A 68 11.38 -18.01 -8.05
C LYS A 68 12.79 -18.61 -7.99
N THR A 69 13.65 -18.15 -7.08
CA THR A 69 15.00 -18.71 -6.92
C THR A 69 14.96 -20.17 -6.49
N VAL A 70 14.06 -20.52 -5.57
CA VAL A 70 13.87 -21.91 -5.11
C VAL A 70 13.29 -22.79 -6.22
N ALA A 71 12.38 -22.28 -7.06
CA ALA A 71 11.78 -23.05 -8.16
C ALA A 71 12.74 -23.30 -9.36
N VAL A 72 13.86 -22.57 -9.43
CA VAL A 72 14.88 -22.69 -10.50
C VAL A 72 16.10 -23.51 -10.03
N SER A 73 16.14 -23.90 -8.75
CA SER A 73 17.16 -24.78 -8.16
C SER A 73 16.68 -26.23 -8.15
#